data_AF-A0A1H0GC05-F1
#
_entry.id   AF-A0A1H0GC05-F1
#
_cell.length_a   1.000
_cell.length_b   1.000
_cell.length_c   1.000
_cell.angle_alpha   90.00
_cell.angle_beta   90.00
_cell.angle_gamma   90.00
#
_symmetry.space_group_name_H-M   'P 1'
#
loop_
_entity.id
_entity.type
_entity.pdbx_description
1 polymer ?
#
loop_
_entity_poly.entity_id
_entity_poly.type
_entity_poly.pdbx_seq_one_letter_code
_entity_poly.pdbx_strand_id
1 'polypeptide(L)'
;MKAIIKRLRPSYKNSAKDQANLRHKKQALEALNHIENNSNYVLSKKQKSEIDEYSKATFGSAAYAYWLYVYTAYNEEFIEGWIPDNFFGYVVAPKVNKGIGKIANVKTLSKKIIGSELLPDKFYWIDNALYTAEYDLIRDKDIQKKLFETDEELYIKRDLTNKGKGVIKVNKQSFNLSEMKQMGDCVVQTPIKQAAWFNEFITGSVATIRITTVKGLDHSIRMRAATLRLGRKDSQFVESSDAVSVPIVNQNGDLGEFGIDHQWKKHYEHPDSKVKFAGASVPHFSRAVKECENIHRKLPQFTIVGWDLAITEHGDVKIIEWNAAYPGIKYHEALVGPCFTDMKWEKLR
;
A
#
# COMPACT_ATOMS: atom_id res chain seq x y z
N MET A 1 48.69 9.21 -20.71
CA MET A 1 47.44 8.88 -21.41
C MET A 1 47.22 7.35 -21.37
N LYS A 2 46.61 6.84 -20.29
CA LYS A 2 45.84 5.58 -20.20
C LYS A 2 45.52 5.24 -18.72
N ALA A 3 44.22 5.15 -18.45
CA ALA A 3 43.52 4.30 -17.49
C ALA A 3 43.86 4.37 -15.99
N ILE A 4 43.06 5.12 -15.22
CA ILE A 4 42.45 4.65 -13.95
C ILE A 4 41.04 5.26 -13.83
N ILE A 5 40.05 4.69 -14.54
CA ILE A 5 38.65 4.76 -14.10
C ILE A 5 38.37 3.44 -13.40
N LYS A 6 38.63 3.42 -12.10
CA LYS A 6 38.36 2.28 -11.23
C LYS A 6 36.83 2.05 -11.21
N ARG A 7 36.40 0.94 -11.81
CA ARG A 7 35.03 0.39 -11.69
C ARG A 7 34.67 0.19 -10.21
N LEU A 8 33.96 1.14 -9.61
CA LEU A 8 33.37 1.03 -8.26
C LEU A 8 31.85 0.80 -8.32
N ARG A 9 31.34 -0.19 -9.07
CA ARG A 9 29.88 -0.37 -9.25
C ARG A 9 29.24 -1.77 -9.14
N PRO A 10 29.95 -2.90 -8.91
CA PRO A 10 29.27 -4.16 -8.54
C PRO A 10 29.12 -4.40 -7.02
N SER A 11 30.13 -4.09 -6.20
CA SER A 11 30.17 -4.53 -4.80
C SER A 11 29.13 -3.85 -3.89
N TYR A 12 28.86 -2.56 -4.09
CA TYR A 12 27.85 -1.81 -3.32
C TYR A 12 26.40 -2.23 -3.61
N LYS A 13 26.11 -2.70 -4.84
CA LYS A 13 24.76 -3.16 -5.18
C LYS A 13 24.46 -4.53 -4.57
N ASN A 14 25.46 -5.40 -4.50
CA ASN A 14 25.34 -6.69 -3.82
C ASN A 14 25.14 -6.48 -2.31
N SER A 15 25.90 -5.58 -1.67
CA SER A 15 25.72 -5.32 -0.23
C SER A 15 24.34 -4.76 0.13
N ALA A 16 23.76 -3.87 -0.68
CA ALA A 16 22.42 -3.33 -0.44
C ALA A 16 21.32 -4.40 -0.60
N LYS A 17 21.42 -5.26 -1.63
CA LYS A 17 20.52 -6.40 -1.85
C LYS A 17 20.65 -7.46 -0.75
N ASP A 18 21.86 -7.69 -0.25
CA ASP A 18 22.11 -8.67 0.80
C ASP A 18 21.56 -8.19 2.15
N GLN A 19 21.81 -6.93 2.53
CA GLN A 19 21.23 -6.32 3.72
C GLN A 19 19.70 -6.33 3.70
N ALA A 20 19.14 -6.05 2.53
CA ALA A 20 17.73 -6.15 2.23
C ALA A 20 17.17 -7.57 2.45
N ASN A 21 17.82 -8.58 1.86
CA ASN A 21 17.44 -9.97 2.03
C ASN A 21 17.51 -10.41 3.50
N LEU A 22 18.54 -9.97 4.24
CA LEU A 22 18.64 -10.23 5.68
C LEU A 22 17.47 -9.61 6.45
N ARG A 23 17.06 -8.38 6.12
CA ARG A 23 15.90 -7.72 6.73
C ARG A 23 14.59 -8.46 6.44
N HIS A 24 14.35 -8.82 5.18
CA HIS A 24 13.14 -9.56 4.80
C HIS A 24 13.14 -10.97 5.40
N LYS A 25 14.30 -11.64 5.48
CA LYS A 25 14.44 -12.92 6.18
C LYS A 25 14.01 -12.78 7.65
N LYS A 26 14.52 -11.76 8.35
CA LYS A 26 14.13 -11.51 9.75
C LYS A 26 12.61 -11.31 9.87
N GLN A 27 12.04 -10.45 9.04
CA GLN A 27 10.59 -10.18 9.04
C GLN A 27 9.74 -11.42 8.72
N ALA A 28 10.17 -12.23 7.75
CA ALA A 28 9.48 -13.44 7.36
C ALA A 28 9.57 -14.51 8.44
N LEU A 29 10.70 -14.65 9.12
CA LEU A 29 10.85 -15.58 10.25
C LEU A 29 10.05 -15.15 11.48
N GLU A 30 9.99 -13.84 11.76
CA GLU A 30 9.10 -13.28 12.79
C GLU A 30 7.63 -13.58 12.46
N ALA A 31 7.20 -13.31 11.22
CA ALA A 31 5.85 -13.64 10.75
C ALA A 31 5.54 -15.14 10.85
N LEU A 32 6.46 -16.00 10.38
CA LEU A 32 6.32 -17.45 10.45
C LEU A 32 6.17 -17.91 11.90
N ASN A 33 7.00 -17.41 12.81
CA ASN A 33 6.90 -17.74 14.24
C ASN A 33 5.55 -17.30 14.82
N HIS A 34 5.03 -16.13 14.45
CA HIS A 34 3.70 -15.73 14.91
C HIS A 34 2.60 -16.64 14.35
N ILE A 35 2.68 -17.06 13.09
CA ILE A 35 1.71 -18.00 12.50
C ILE A 35 1.78 -19.35 13.21
N GLU A 36 2.97 -19.91 13.39
CA GLU A 36 3.19 -21.21 14.05
C GLU A 36 2.73 -21.19 15.52
N ASN A 37 2.80 -20.06 16.21
CA ASN A 37 2.31 -19.93 17.59
C ASN A 37 0.79 -19.66 17.70
N ASN A 38 0.17 -19.10 16.66
CA ASN A 38 -1.26 -18.78 16.63
C ASN A 38 -2.10 -19.83 15.89
N SER A 39 -1.45 -20.82 15.27
CA SER A 39 -2.08 -21.93 14.54
C SER A 39 -1.52 -23.26 15.05
N ASN A 40 -2.16 -24.37 14.66
CA ASN A 40 -1.62 -25.71 14.93
C ASN A 40 -0.71 -26.21 13.80
N TYR A 41 -0.30 -25.33 12.88
CA TYR A 41 0.44 -25.70 11.69
C TYR A 41 1.90 -25.23 11.76
N VAL A 42 2.83 -26.19 11.65
CA VAL A 42 4.27 -25.95 11.67
C VAL A 42 4.90 -26.59 10.44
N LEU A 43 5.72 -25.83 9.71
CA LEU A 43 6.37 -26.34 8.52
C LEU A 43 7.40 -27.41 8.85
N SER A 44 7.25 -28.60 8.25
CA SER A 44 8.21 -29.68 8.37
C SER A 44 9.55 -29.32 7.71
N LYS A 45 10.63 -30.01 8.13
CA LYS A 45 11.95 -29.86 7.48
C LYS A 45 11.90 -30.21 5.99
N LYS A 46 11.08 -31.20 5.61
CA LYS A 46 10.89 -31.63 4.23
C LYS A 46 10.28 -30.50 3.39
N GLN A 47 9.17 -29.91 3.85
CA GLN A 47 8.52 -28.79 3.18
C GLN A 47 9.47 -27.58 3.03
N LYS A 48 10.23 -27.24 4.09
CA LYS A 48 11.23 -26.15 3.99
C LYS A 48 12.27 -26.43 2.90
N SER A 49 12.73 -27.69 2.78
CA SER A 49 13.67 -28.11 1.74
C SER A 49 13.05 -28.02 0.33
N GLU A 50 11.82 -28.49 0.15
CA GLU A 50 11.08 -28.42 -1.11
C GLU A 50 10.90 -26.96 -1.56
N ILE A 51 10.52 -26.07 -0.64
CA ILE A 51 10.35 -24.64 -0.91
C ILE A 51 11.71 -23.97 -1.24
N ASP A 52 12.80 -24.38 -0.59
CA ASP A 52 14.14 -23.88 -0.91
C ASP A 52 14.59 -24.29 -2.31
N GLU A 53 14.32 -25.53 -2.70
CA GLU A 53 14.62 -26.05 -4.03
C GLU A 53 13.80 -25.32 -5.10
N TYR A 54 12.49 -25.17 -4.89
CA TYR A 54 11.63 -24.37 -5.76
C TYR A 54 12.14 -22.93 -5.88
N SER A 55 12.50 -22.30 -4.76
CA SER A 55 12.99 -20.92 -4.73
C SER A 55 14.30 -20.75 -5.51
N LYS A 56 15.22 -21.72 -5.43
CA LYS A 56 16.43 -21.76 -6.26
C LYS A 56 16.10 -21.94 -7.74
N ALA A 57 15.24 -22.89 -8.08
CA ALA A 57 14.89 -23.21 -9.46
C ALA A 57 14.17 -22.05 -10.16
N THR A 58 13.23 -21.41 -9.47
CA THR A 58 12.34 -20.38 -10.00
C THR A 58 12.99 -18.99 -9.89
N PHE A 59 13.42 -18.58 -8.70
CA PHE A 59 13.92 -17.22 -8.43
C PHE A 59 15.45 -17.10 -8.43
N GLY A 60 16.17 -18.20 -8.64
CA GLY A 60 17.63 -18.23 -8.75
C GLY A 60 18.38 -18.21 -7.42
N SER A 61 17.68 -18.22 -6.27
CA SER A 61 18.32 -18.24 -4.95
C SER A 61 17.35 -18.67 -3.85
N ALA A 62 17.84 -19.50 -2.92
CA ALA A 62 17.09 -19.86 -1.70
C ALA A 62 16.80 -18.66 -0.79
N ALA A 63 17.50 -17.52 -0.95
CA ALA A 63 17.25 -16.31 -0.17
C ALA A 63 15.81 -15.76 -0.35
N TYR A 64 15.11 -16.17 -1.41
CA TYR A 64 13.72 -15.81 -1.66
C TYR A 64 12.70 -16.77 -1.02
N ALA A 65 13.15 -17.86 -0.39
CA ALA A 65 12.25 -18.88 0.17
C ALA A 65 11.47 -18.44 1.42
N TYR A 66 12.03 -17.53 2.23
CA TYR A 66 11.45 -17.22 3.55
C TYR A 66 10.02 -16.67 3.50
N TRP A 67 9.67 -15.86 2.50
CA TRP A 67 8.29 -15.41 2.33
C TRP A 67 7.38 -16.52 1.80
N LEU A 68 7.89 -17.47 1.03
CA LEU A 68 7.14 -18.66 0.63
C LEU A 68 6.85 -19.55 1.84
N TYR A 69 7.75 -19.64 2.82
CA TYR A 69 7.45 -20.31 4.10
C TYR A 69 6.26 -19.66 4.79
N VAL A 70 6.25 -18.33 4.88
CA VAL A 70 5.12 -17.59 5.50
C VAL A 70 3.82 -17.91 4.78
N TYR A 71 3.80 -17.84 3.45
CA TYR A 71 2.58 -18.12 2.67
C TYR A 71 2.12 -19.57 2.83
N THR A 72 3.07 -20.52 2.84
CA THR A 72 2.80 -21.94 3.05
C THR A 72 2.26 -22.22 4.45
N ALA A 73 2.89 -21.67 5.49
CA ALA A 73 2.44 -21.84 6.86
C ALA A 73 1.06 -21.25 7.08
N TYR A 74 0.77 -20.14 6.40
CA TYR A 74 -0.51 -19.47 6.50
C TYR A 74 -1.66 -20.22 5.81
N ASN A 75 -1.38 -20.82 4.64
CA ASN A 75 -2.35 -21.58 3.83
C ASN A 75 -2.36 -23.08 4.16
N GLU A 76 -1.48 -23.54 5.05
CA GLU A 76 -1.31 -24.96 5.42
C GLU A 76 -0.90 -25.89 4.25
N GLU A 77 -0.61 -25.31 3.09
CA GLU A 77 -0.21 -26.00 1.86
C GLU A 77 0.76 -25.13 1.06
N PHE A 78 1.73 -25.74 0.38
CA PHE A 78 2.62 -25.02 -0.53
C PHE A 78 1.98 -24.95 -1.91
N ILE A 79 1.81 -23.73 -2.41
CA ILE A 79 1.23 -23.47 -3.72
C ILE A 79 2.31 -22.84 -4.61
N GLU A 80 2.61 -23.48 -5.74
CA GLU A 80 3.51 -22.92 -6.74
C GLU A 80 2.92 -21.65 -7.38
N GLY A 81 3.80 -20.70 -7.72
CA GLY A 81 3.42 -19.46 -8.40
C GLY A 81 3.38 -18.20 -7.52
N TRP A 82 3.43 -18.33 -6.18
CA TRP A 82 3.60 -17.16 -5.31
C TRP A 82 4.88 -16.40 -5.62
N ILE A 83 4.81 -15.07 -5.60
CA ILE A 83 5.98 -14.20 -5.70
C ILE A 83 6.45 -13.79 -4.30
N PRO A 84 7.67 -14.15 -3.88
CA PRO A 84 8.23 -13.73 -2.59
C PRO A 84 8.32 -12.21 -2.49
N ASP A 85 7.90 -11.63 -1.37
CA ASP A 85 7.87 -10.17 -1.16
C ASP A 85 9.24 -9.49 -1.40
N ASN A 86 10.34 -10.14 -0.99
CA ASN A 86 11.69 -9.64 -1.28
C ASN A 86 12.08 -9.80 -2.76
N PHE A 87 11.69 -10.88 -3.44
CA PHE A 87 11.90 -10.98 -4.89
C PHE A 87 11.14 -9.87 -5.62
N PHE A 88 9.89 -9.62 -5.23
CA PHE A 88 9.08 -8.55 -5.78
C PHE A 88 9.73 -7.18 -5.58
N GLY A 89 10.13 -6.84 -4.36
CA GLY A 89 10.71 -5.55 -4.04
C GLY A 89 12.01 -5.21 -4.74
N TYR A 90 12.91 -6.20 -4.88
CA TYR A 90 14.25 -5.97 -5.40
C TYR A 90 14.40 -6.26 -6.89
N VAL A 91 13.59 -7.17 -7.43
CA VAL A 91 13.70 -7.60 -8.83
C VAL A 91 12.52 -7.07 -9.62
N VAL A 92 11.30 -7.37 -9.21
CA VAL A 92 10.10 -7.11 -10.01
C VAL A 92 9.76 -5.62 -10.04
N ALA A 93 9.38 -5.03 -8.91
CA ALA A 93 8.85 -3.67 -8.83
C ALA A 93 9.77 -2.62 -9.49
N PRO A 94 11.11 -2.62 -9.28
CA PRO A 94 12.00 -1.68 -9.95
C PRO A 94 12.08 -1.88 -11.47
N LYS A 95 11.97 -3.12 -11.96
CA LYS A 95 11.99 -3.43 -13.41
C LYS A 95 10.66 -3.06 -14.06
N VAL A 96 9.55 -3.54 -13.52
CA VAL A 96 8.22 -3.41 -14.15
C VAL A 96 7.65 -1.98 -14.06
N ASN A 97 8.00 -1.24 -13.01
CA ASN A 97 7.71 0.19 -12.89
C ASN A 97 8.92 1.07 -13.22
N LYS A 98 9.93 0.52 -13.90
CA LYS A 98 11.06 1.26 -14.51
C LYS A 98 11.79 2.22 -13.55
N GLY A 99 11.81 1.91 -12.25
CA GLY A 99 12.38 2.76 -11.21
C GLY A 99 11.66 4.07 -10.92
N ILE A 100 10.63 4.44 -11.69
CA ILE A 100 9.89 5.71 -11.54
C ILE A 100 8.83 5.67 -10.43
N GLY A 101 8.54 4.49 -9.87
CA GLY A 101 7.51 4.29 -8.85
C GLY A 101 7.60 5.20 -7.62
N LYS A 102 8.79 5.74 -7.30
CA LYS A 102 9.00 6.66 -6.18
C LYS A 102 8.28 7.99 -6.34
N ILE A 103 7.88 8.36 -7.57
CA ILE A 103 7.12 9.58 -7.83
C ILE A 103 5.77 9.58 -7.10
N ALA A 104 5.21 8.40 -6.81
CA ALA A 104 3.98 8.27 -6.02
C ALA A 104 4.13 8.79 -4.57
N ASN A 105 5.35 8.94 -4.07
CA ASN A 105 5.60 9.50 -2.73
C ASN A 105 5.64 11.04 -2.74
N VAL A 106 5.61 11.68 -3.92
CA VAL A 106 5.51 13.14 -4.08
C VAL A 106 4.04 13.48 -4.17
N LYS A 107 3.43 13.74 -3.01
CA LYS A 107 1.99 13.97 -2.85
C LYS A 107 1.57 15.25 -3.56
N THR A 108 2.41 16.28 -3.51
CA THR A 108 2.21 17.54 -4.25
C THR A 108 2.16 17.38 -5.77
N LEU A 109 2.61 16.24 -6.34
CA LEU A 109 2.51 15.93 -7.78
C LEU A 109 1.42 14.90 -8.11
N SER A 110 0.81 14.28 -7.10
CA SER A 110 -0.02 13.09 -7.29
C SER A 110 -1.26 13.39 -8.13
N LYS A 111 -2.03 14.44 -7.80
CA LYS A 111 -3.21 14.83 -8.59
C LYS A 111 -2.86 15.15 -10.05
N LYS A 112 -1.75 15.86 -10.28
CA LYS A 112 -1.28 16.21 -11.63
C LYS A 112 -0.90 14.99 -12.46
N ILE A 113 -0.19 14.03 -11.86
CA ILE A 113 0.24 12.80 -12.53
C ILE A 113 -0.96 11.91 -12.83
N ILE A 114 -1.80 11.68 -11.82
CA ILE A 114 -2.97 10.79 -11.89
C ILE A 114 -4.04 11.39 -12.82
N GLY A 115 -4.16 12.72 -12.87
CA GLY A 115 -5.14 13.43 -13.69
C GLY A 115 -6.58 13.11 -13.27
N SER A 116 -6.86 13.19 -11.97
CA SER A 116 -8.14 12.78 -11.39
C SER A 116 -8.55 13.63 -10.19
N GLU A 117 -9.83 14.01 -10.14
CA GLU A 117 -10.47 14.73 -9.02
C GLU A 117 -10.85 13.83 -7.84
N LEU A 118 -10.48 12.54 -7.89
CA LEU A 118 -10.69 11.62 -6.77
C LEU A 118 -9.72 11.89 -5.61
N LEU A 119 -8.62 12.61 -5.83
CA LEU A 119 -7.77 13.09 -4.73
C LEU A 119 -8.40 14.34 -4.09
N PRO A 120 -8.57 14.38 -2.76
CA PRO A 120 -9.16 15.52 -2.06
C PRO A 120 -8.18 16.69 -1.86
N ASP A 121 -7.27 16.92 -2.82
CA ASP A 121 -6.27 17.98 -2.75
C ASP A 121 -6.94 19.35 -2.85
N LYS A 122 -6.63 20.22 -1.89
CA LYS A 122 -7.14 21.58 -1.82
C LYS A 122 -6.04 22.61 -2.11
N PHE A 123 -4.87 22.44 -1.50
CA PHE A 123 -3.73 23.32 -1.68
C PHE A 123 -2.41 22.55 -1.67
N TYR A 124 -1.37 23.17 -2.20
CA TYR A 124 0.00 22.71 -2.09
C TYR A 124 0.87 23.75 -1.39
N TRP A 125 1.73 23.30 -0.50
CA TRP A 125 2.79 24.09 0.08
C TRP A 125 4.11 23.62 -0.49
N ILE A 126 4.77 24.48 -1.26
CA ILE A 126 5.99 24.14 -1.99
C ILE A 126 6.93 25.32 -1.84
N ASP A 127 8.17 25.08 -1.40
CA ASP A 127 9.20 26.11 -1.26
C ASP A 127 8.75 27.34 -0.44
N ASN A 128 8.01 27.10 0.65
CA ASN A 128 7.43 28.14 1.52
C ASN A 128 6.37 29.05 0.86
N ALA A 129 5.75 28.60 -0.23
CA ALA A 129 4.66 29.27 -0.91
C ALA A 129 3.41 28.38 -0.98
N LEU A 130 2.23 29.01 -0.89
CA LEU A 130 0.94 28.34 -1.00
C LEU A 130 0.41 28.42 -2.43
N TYR A 131 -0.07 27.30 -2.96
CA TYR A 131 -0.64 27.17 -4.28
C TYR A 131 -2.04 26.55 -4.23
N THR A 132 -2.88 26.87 -5.20
CA THR A 132 -4.13 26.13 -5.48
C THR A 132 -3.83 24.70 -5.96
N ALA A 133 -4.86 23.86 -6.08
CA ALA A 133 -4.74 22.52 -6.66
C ALA A 133 -4.33 22.55 -8.16
N GLU A 134 -4.48 23.70 -8.82
CA GLU A 134 -4.09 23.96 -10.21
C GLU A 134 -2.66 24.53 -10.33
N TYR A 135 -1.95 24.71 -9.20
CA TYR A 135 -0.64 25.35 -9.06
C TYR A 135 -0.62 26.87 -9.29
N ASP A 136 -1.73 27.56 -9.07
CA ASP A 136 -1.73 29.02 -9.05
C ASP A 136 -1.20 29.54 -7.71
N LEU A 137 -0.23 30.45 -7.75
CA LEU A 137 0.37 31.03 -6.55
C LEU A 137 -0.63 31.91 -5.79
N ILE A 138 -0.84 31.59 -4.52
CA ILE A 138 -1.65 32.37 -3.59
C ILE A 138 -0.75 33.35 -2.84
N ARG A 139 -0.98 34.65 -3.05
CA ARG A 139 -0.23 35.75 -2.42
C ARG A 139 -0.89 36.33 -1.18
N ASP A 140 -1.91 35.67 -0.64
CA ASP A 140 -2.60 36.12 0.56
C ASP A 140 -1.63 36.18 1.75
N LYS A 141 -1.67 37.28 2.49
CA LYS A 141 -0.84 37.46 3.69
C LYS A 141 -1.35 36.63 4.86
N ASP A 142 -2.65 36.29 4.86
CA ASP A 142 -3.29 35.48 5.88
C ASP A 142 -3.54 34.06 5.36
N ILE A 143 -2.45 33.27 5.34
CA ILE A 143 -2.47 31.87 4.90
C ILE A 143 -3.48 31.05 5.71
N GLN A 144 -3.57 31.26 7.03
CA GLN A 144 -4.47 30.51 7.89
C GLN A 144 -5.93 30.79 7.52
N LYS A 145 -6.32 32.05 7.35
CA LYS A 145 -7.66 32.40 6.86
C LYS A 145 -7.95 31.72 5.52
N LYS A 146 -6.97 31.69 4.61
CA LYS A 146 -7.18 31.07 3.29
C LYS A 146 -7.38 29.56 3.36
N LEU A 147 -6.59 28.86 4.19
CA LEU A 147 -6.70 27.40 4.35
C LEU A 147 -8.09 27.00 4.86
N PHE A 148 -8.57 27.68 5.91
CA PHE A 148 -9.81 27.36 6.62
C PHE A 148 -11.01 28.22 6.19
N GLU A 149 -11.03 28.70 4.95
CA GLU A 149 -12.14 29.53 4.42
C GLU A 149 -13.45 28.73 4.31
N THR A 150 -13.35 27.45 3.93
CA THR A 150 -14.50 26.58 3.64
C THR A 150 -14.56 25.30 4.48
N ASP A 151 -13.46 24.95 5.15
CA ASP A 151 -13.33 23.69 5.87
C ASP A 151 -12.83 23.97 7.29
N GLU A 152 -13.43 23.32 8.27
CA GLU A 152 -13.05 23.47 9.68
C GLU A 152 -11.81 22.63 10.03
N GLU A 153 -11.60 21.53 9.31
CA GLU A 153 -10.51 20.59 9.50
C GLU A 153 -9.82 20.29 8.18
N LEU A 154 -8.51 20.08 8.21
CA LEU A 154 -7.70 19.74 7.06
C LEU A 154 -6.66 18.67 7.43
N TYR A 155 -6.22 17.92 6.42
CA TYR A 155 -5.09 17.01 6.53
C TYR A 155 -3.89 17.58 5.79
N ILE A 156 -2.75 17.71 6.47
CA ILE A 156 -1.48 18.10 5.85
C ILE A 156 -0.62 16.84 5.74
N LYS A 157 -0.18 16.52 4.52
CA LYS A 157 0.63 15.33 4.25
C LYS A 157 1.93 15.71 3.57
N ARG A 158 3.04 15.49 4.26
CA ARG A 158 4.39 15.77 3.76
C ARG A 158 4.77 14.88 2.58
N ASP A 159 5.51 15.44 1.64
CA ASP A 159 6.13 14.70 0.55
C ASP A 159 7.24 13.75 1.05
N LEU A 160 7.47 12.68 0.30
CA LEU A 160 8.54 11.69 0.53
C LEU A 160 8.46 10.96 1.88
N THR A 161 7.31 11.04 2.56
CA THR A 161 7.01 10.26 3.76
C THR A 161 6.04 9.12 3.45
N ASN A 162 6.16 8.03 4.23
CA ASN A 162 5.35 6.81 4.09
C ASN A 162 4.84 6.35 5.46
N LYS A 163 3.83 5.45 5.45
CA LYS A 163 3.29 4.79 6.66
C LYS A 163 2.73 5.77 7.69
N GLY A 164 1.93 6.75 7.25
CA GLY A 164 1.35 7.76 8.13
C GLY A 164 2.33 8.82 8.67
N LYS A 165 3.65 8.63 8.54
CA LYS A 165 4.63 9.63 8.97
C LYS A 165 4.42 10.93 8.20
N GLY A 166 4.43 12.06 8.91
CA GLY A 166 4.25 13.39 8.30
C GLY A 166 2.83 13.65 7.81
N VAL A 167 1.83 12.92 8.32
CA VAL A 167 0.41 13.27 8.19
C VAL A 167 -0.02 13.89 9.51
N ILE A 168 -0.62 15.08 9.44
CA ILE A 168 -1.23 15.75 10.59
C ILE A 168 -2.65 16.18 10.26
N LYS A 169 -3.54 16.10 11.26
CA LYS A 169 -4.88 16.67 11.23
C LYS A 169 -4.85 18.01 11.95
N VAL A 170 -5.31 19.08 11.29
CA VAL A 170 -5.31 20.44 11.85
C VAL A 170 -6.68 21.09 11.70
N ASN A 171 -7.02 21.98 12.62
CA ASN A 171 -8.16 22.90 12.51
C ASN A 171 -7.65 24.34 12.67
N LYS A 172 -8.56 25.31 12.64
CA LYS A 172 -8.18 26.73 12.76
C LYS A 172 -7.42 27.03 14.06
N GLN A 173 -7.70 26.33 15.16
CA GLN A 173 -7.08 26.56 16.46
C GLN A 173 -5.72 25.86 16.60
N SER A 174 -5.57 24.66 16.01
CA SER A 174 -4.34 23.86 16.11
C SER A 174 -3.34 24.13 14.99
N PHE A 175 -3.72 24.84 13.93
CA PHE A 175 -2.83 25.16 12.83
C PHE A 175 -1.71 26.12 13.22
N ASN A 176 -0.48 25.77 12.84
CA ASN A 176 0.72 26.58 13.05
C ASN A 176 1.53 26.69 11.75
N LEU A 177 1.61 27.91 11.19
CA LEU A 177 2.35 28.17 9.95
C LEU A 177 3.85 27.87 10.08
N SER A 178 4.45 28.07 11.26
CA SER A 178 5.87 27.79 11.49
C SER A 178 6.17 26.29 11.45
N GLU A 179 5.25 25.46 11.98
CA GLU A 179 5.37 24.00 11.90
C GLU A 179 5.22 23.51 10.45
N MET A 180 4.27 24.09 9.69
CA MET A 180 4.10 23.80 8.27
C MET A 180 5.36 24.15 7.45
N LYS A 181 6.00 25.28 7.74
CA LYS A 181 7.30 25.67 7.14
C LYS A 181 8.40 24.64 7.45
N GLN A 182 8.48 24.13 8.68
CA GLN A 182 9.46 23.12 9.07
C GLN A 182 9.16 21.74 8.49
N MET A 183 7.89 21.43 8.22
CA MET A 183 7.48 20.19 7.58
C MET A 183 8.05 20.07 6.15
N GLY A 184 8.16 21.20 5.44
CA GLY A 184 8.57 21.26 4.03
C GLY A 184 7.41 21.00 3.08
N ASP A 185 7.73 20.54 1.87
CA ASP A 185 6.73 20.35 0.82
C ASP A 185 5.62 19.39 1.26
N CYS A 186 4.38 19.83 1.14
CA CYS A 186 3.22 19.07 1.57
C CYS A 186 1.96 19.42 0.79
N VAL A 187 1.05 18.44 0.73
CA VAL A 187 -0.31 18.65 0.24
C VAL A 187 -1.24 18.93 1.41
N VAL A 188 -2.18 19.84 1.21
CA VAL A 188 -3.30 20.09 2.12
C VAL A 188 -4.57 19.51 1.49
N GLN A 189 -5.23 18.60 2.20
CA GLN A 189 -6.38 17.86 1.72
C GLN A 189 -7.61 18.10 2.61
N THR A 190 -8.80 18.07 2.00
CA THR A 190 -10.05 18.06 2.76
C THR A 190 -10.25 16.71 3.46
N PRO A 191 -10.96 16.66 4.60
CA PRO A 191 -11.33 15.42 5.24
C PRO A 191 -12.19 14.54 4.34
N ILE A 192 -11.97 13.22 4.42
CA ILE A 192 -12.86 12.23 3.79
C ILE A 192 -13.80 11.70 4.88
N LYS A 193 -15.11 11.87 4.69
CA LYS A 193 -16.15 11.27 5.53
C LYS A 193 -16.61 9.96 4.90
N GLN A 194 -16.34 8.84 5.57
CA GLN A 194 -16.65 7.51 5.05
C GLN A 194 -18.14 7.16 5.16
N ALA A 195 -18.60 6.20 4.35
CA ALA A 195 -19.97 5.70 4.40
C ALA A 195 -20.33 5.07 5.75
N ALA A 196 -21.61 5.15 6.13
CA ALA A 196 -22.13 4.64 7.40
C ALA A 196 -21.80 3.16 7.63
N TRP A 197 -21.77 2.35 6.57
CA TRP A 197 -21.37 0.95 6.64
C TRP A 197 -19.97 0.74 7.25
N PHE A 198 -18.99 1.61 6.93
CA PHE A 198 -17.65 1.51 7.52
C PHE A 198 -17.62 1.92 9.00
N ASN A 199 -18.56 2.78 9.43
CA ASN A 199 -18.69 3.21 10.83
C ASN A 199 -19.15 2.08 11.75
N GLU A 200 -19.77 1.03 11.22
CA GLU A 200 -20.09 -0.20 11.96
C GLU A 200 -18.80 -0.89 12.44
N PHE A 201 -17.75 -0.86 11.61
CA PHE A 201 -16.45 -1.42 11.96
C PHE A 201 -15.64 -0.48 12.83
N ILE A 202 -15.46 0.78 12.41
CA ILE A 202 -14.61 1.76 13.07
C ILE A 202 -15.03 3.19 12.73
N THR A 203 -15.11 4.06 13.74
CA THR A 203 -15.48 5.49 13.56
C THR A 203 -14.30 6.46 13.70
N GLY A 204 -13.19 6.01 14.30
CA GLY A 204 -12.03 6.88 14.58
C GLY A 204 -11.14 7.15 13.37
N SER A 205 -10.79 6.11 12.62
CA SER A 205 -9.95 6.19 11.42
C SER A 205 -10.76 5.83 10.17
N VAL A 206 -10.43 6.46 9.04
CA VAL A 206 -11.06 6.17 7.76
C VAL A 206 -10.62 4.78 7.28
N ALA A 207 -11.57 3.86 7.18
CA ALA A 207 -11.36 2.54 6.59
C ALA A 207 -10.80 2.68 5.18
N THR A 208 -9.77 1.89 4.88
CA THR A 208 -9.02 2.01 3.62
C THR A 208 -9.19 0.75 2.80
N ILE A 209 -9.68 0.89 1.57
CA ILE A 209 -9.72 -0.21 0.60
C ILE A 209 -8.43 -0.15 -0.22
N ARG A 210 -7.54 -1.14 -0.06
CA ARG A 210 -6.36 -1.33 -0.90
C ARG A 210 -6.76 -2.12 -2.13
N ILE A 211 -6.67 -1.55 -3.33
CA ILE A 211 -6.86 -2.26 -4.60
C ILE A 211 -5.54 -2.29 -5.35
N THR A 212 -5.08 -3.47 -5.76
CA THR A 212 -3.90 -3.61 -6.62
C THR A 212 -4.33 -3.84 -8.07
N THR A 213 -3.96 -2.94 -8.97
CA THR A 213 -4.18 -3.09 -10.42
C THR A 213 -2.87 -3.40 -11.13
N VAL A 214 -2.95 -4.24 -12.17
CA VAL A 214 -1.81 -4.63 -13.00
C VAL A 214 -2.14 -4.46 -14.49
N LYS A 215 -1.14 -3.98 -15.23
CA LYS A 215 -1.10 -4.00 -16.68
C LYS A 215 -0.56 -5.35 -17.15
N GLY A 216 -1.44 -6.18 -17.71
CA GLY A 216 -1.11 -7.49 -18.25
C GLY A 216 -0.17 -7.42 -19.46
N LEU A 217 0.32 -8.58 -19.88
CA LEU A 217 1.14 -8.72 -21.09
C LEU A 217 0.36 -8.37 -22.38
N ASP A 218 -0.97 -8.45 -22.33
CA ASP A 218 -1.91 -8.02 -23.37
C ASP A 218 -2.23 -6.52 -23.33
N HIS A 219 -1.54 -5.76 -22.45
CA HIS A 219 -1.78 -4.35 -22.17
C HIS A 219 -3.12 -4.02 -21.51
N SER A 220 -3.93 -5.02 -21.14
CA SER A 220 -5.15 -4.80 -20.37
C SER A 220 -4.82 -4.42 -18.92
N ILE A 221 -5.59 -3.52 -18.33
CA ILE A 221 -5.48 -3.12 -16.93
C ILE A 221 -6.56 -3.87 -16.15
N ARG A 222 -6.17 -4.63 -15.13
CA ARG A 222 -7.09 -5.42 -14.30
C ARG A 222 -6.72 -5.34 -12.83
N MET A 223 -7.72 -5.34 -11.96
CA MET A 223 -7.52 -5.65 -10.54
C MET A 223 -6.93 -7.07 -10.39
N ARG A 224 -5.97 -7.22 -9.48
CA ARG A 224 -5.40 -8.51 -9.07
C ARG A 224 -5.81 -8.95 -7.68
N ALA A 225 -5.89 -8.01 -6.76
CA ALA A 225 -6.26 -8.30 -5.38
C ALA A 225 -6.79 -7.03 -4.72
N ALA A 226 -7.59 -7.20 -3.67
CA ALA A 226 -8.01 -6.11 -2.82
C ALA A 226 -8.13 -6.54 -1.35
N THR A 227 -7.93 -5.60 -0.44
CA THR A 227 -8.13 -5.79 0.99
C THR A 227 -8.82 -4.57 1.60
N LEU A 228 -9.72 -4.80 2.55
CA LEU A 228 -10.24 -3.77 3.45
C LEU A 228 -9.31 -3.67 4.66
N ARG A 229 -8.77 -2.50 4.93
CA ARG A 229 -7.93 -2.21 6.09
C ARG A 229 -8.71 -1.37 7.09
N LEU A 230 -8.87 -1.91 8.29
CA LEU A 230 -9.63 -1.32 9.39
C LEU A 230 -8.64 -0.96 10.51
N GLY A 231 -8.67 0.30 10.97
CA GLY A 231 -7.86 0.73 12.10
C GLY A 231 -8.44 0.27 13.44
N ARG A 232 -7.79 0.64 14.55
CA ARG A 232 -8.22 0.30 15.91
C ARG A 232 -8.80 1.52 16.64
N LYS A 233 -9.57 1.29 17.70
CA LYS A 233 -10.31 2.33 18.45
C LYS A 233 -9.45 3.54 18.87
N ASP A 234 -8.19 3.30 19.20
CA ASP A 234 -7.29 4.33 19.73
C ASP A 234 -6.41 5.00 18.65
N SER A 235 -6.63 4.67 17.37
CA SER A 235 -5.80 5.14 16.26
C SER A 235 -6.53 6.16 15.39
N GLN A 236 -5.95 7.35 15.27
CA GLN A 236 -6.47 8.43 14.42
C GLN A 236 -6.39 8.07 12.91
N PHE A 237 -5.40 7.24 12.54
CA PHE A 237 -5.17 6.81 11.17
C PHE A 237 -5.09 5.29 11.11
N VAL A 238 -5.35 4.71 9.93
CA VAL A 238 -5.09 3.28 9.70
C VAL A 238 -3.59 3.06 9.60
N GLU A 239 -2.98 2.61 10.68
CA GLU A 239 -1.55 2.31 10.71
C GLU A 239 -1.28 0.86 10.29
N SER A 240 -0.07 0.59 9.80
CA SER A 240 0.29 -0.80 9.44
C SER A 240 0.56 -1.67 10.68
N SER A 241 0.76 -1.04 11.84
CA SER A 241 1.14 -1.65 13.11
C SER A 241 -0.04 -2.21 13.90
N ASP A 242 -1.27 -1.83 13.59
CA ASP A 242 -2.45 -2.17 14.40
C ASP A 242 -3.66 -2.57 13.56
N ALA A 243 -3.71 -2.17 12.28
CA ALA A 243 -4.85 -2.43 11.42
C ALA A 243 -5.10 -3.92 11.19
N VAL A 244 -6.39 -4.24 11.06
CA VAL A 244 -6.85 -5.53 10.57
C VAL A 244 -7.07 -5.43 9.06
N SER A 245 -6.42 -6.31 8.30
CA SER A 245 -6.55 -6.43 6.85
C SER A 245 -7.43 -7.62 6.50
N VAL A 246 -8.61 -7.36 5.95
CA VAL A 246 -9.58 -8.37 5.52
C VAL A 246 -9.50 -8.50 4.00
N PRO A 247 -9.31 -9.70 3.43
CA PRO A 247 -9.32 -9.88 1.98
C PRO A 247 -10.71 -9.60 1.42
N ILE A 248 -10.75 -8.96 0.26
CA ILE A 248 -11.96 -8.86 -0.56
C ILE A 248 -11.85 -9.95 -1.62
N VAL A 249 -12.73 -10.95 -1.55
CA VAL A 249 -12.51 -12.25 -2.20
C VAL A 249 -13.10 -12.33 -3.61
N ASN A 250 -13.89 -11.35 -4.04
CA ASN A 250 -14.48 -11.33 -5.37
C ASN A 250 -14.77 -9.91 -5.90
N GLN A 251 -15.29 -9.82 -7.12
CA GLN A 251 -15.62 -8.55 -7.79
C GLN A 251 -16.83 -7.81 -7.20
N ASN A 252 -17.65 -8.49 -6.38
CA ASN A 252 -18.81 -7.89 -5.74
C ASN A 252 -18.44 -7.13 -4.46
N GLY A 253 -17.24 -7.35 -3.93
CA GLY A 253 -16.76 -6.70 -2.71
C GLY A 253 -16.94 -7.53 -1.45
N ASP A 254 -17.23 -8.83 -1.58
CA ASP A 254 -17.44 -9.71 -0.42
C ASP A 254 -16.15 -9.85 0.39
N LEU A 255 -16.28 -9.73 1.71
CA LEU A 255 -15.17 -9.94 2.63
C LEU A 255 -14.93 -11.45 2.83
N GLY A 256 -13.66 -11.81 3.04
CA GLY A 256 -13.30 -13.14 3.50
C GLY A 256 -13.78 -13.42 4.93
N GLU A 257 -13.72 -14.68 5.34
CA GLU A 257 -14.20 -15.11 6.66
C GLU A 257 -13.45 -14.47 7.84
N PHE A 258 -12.18 -14.13 7.62
CA PHE A 258 -11.32 -13.51 8.61
C PHE A 258 -10.44 -12.42 8.00
N GLY A 259 -10.03 -11.46 8.83
CA GLY A 259 -8.90 -10.58 8.56
C GLY A 259 -7.66 -10.98 9.36
N ILE A 260 -6.54 -10.33 9.07
CA ILE A 260 -5.28 -10.50 9.81
C ILE A 260 -4.75 -9.19 10.35
N ASP A 261 -4.10 -9.25 11.50
CA ASP A 261 -3.33 -8.14 12.04
C ASP A 261 -1.84 -8.21 11.63
N HIS A 262 -1.04 -7.28 12.14
CA HIS A 262 0.40 -7.20 11.89
C HIS A 262 1.19 -8.42 12.42
N GLN A 263 0.62 -9.17 13.37
CA GLN A 263 1.19 -10.41 13.92
C GLN A 263 0.64 -11.65 13.20
N TRP A 264 -0.05 -11.49 12.07
CA TRP A 264 -0.60 -12.60 11.30
C TRP A 264 -1.66 -13.42 12.04
N LYS A 265 -2.22 -12.89 13.12
CA LYS A 265 -3.32 -13.53 13.84
C LYS A 265 -4.60 -13.36 13.06
N LYS A 266 -5.35 -14.45 12.86
CA LYS A 266 -6.68 -14.44 12.25
C LYS A 266 -7.71 -13.86 13.22
N HIS A 267 -8.55 -12.97 12.71
CA HIS A 267 -9.70 -12.40 13.41
C HIS A 267 -10.94 -12.60 12.54
N TYR A 268 -11.98 -13.23 13.06
CA TYR A 268 -13.25 -13.48 12.33
C TYR A 268 -14.23 -12.30 12.41
N GLU A 269 -13.92 -11.34 13.27
CA GLU A 269 -14.66 -10.12 13.51
C GLU A 269 -13.67 -8.99 13.82
N HIS A 270 -14.12 -7.74 13.66
CA HIS A 270 -13.31 -6.60 14.03
C HIS A 270 -13.06 -6.62 15.56
N PRO A 271 -11.80 -6.56 16.03
CA PRO A 271 -11.50 -6.83 17.43
C PRO A 271 -12.14 -5.87 18.43
N ASP A 272 -12.45 -4.63 18.01
CA ASP A 272 -13.04 -3.60 18.87
C ASP A 272 -14.57 -3.55 18.77
N SER A 273 -15.12 -3.54 17.55
CA SER A 273 -16.56 -3.41 17.32
C SER A 273 -17.31 -4.74 17.26
N LYS A 274 -16.60 -5.85 17.16
CA LYS A 274 -17.15 -7.22 17.11
C LYS A 274 -18.02 -7.49 15.88
N VAL A 275 -17.96 -6.63 14.86
CA VAL A 275 -18.64 -6.86 13.59
C VAL A 275 -17.93 -7.99 12.85
N LYS A 276 -18.68 -9.03 12.48
CA LYS A 276 -18.17 -10.19 11.72
C LYS A 276 -17.82 -9.80 10.29
N PHE A 277 -16.78 -10.45 9.75
CA PHE A 277 -16.39 -10.25 8.35
C PHE A 277 -17.18 -11.15 7.40
N ALA A 278 -17.38 -12.41 7.77
CA ALA A 278 -18.13 -13.37 6.95
C ALA A 278 -19.55 -12.85 6.64
N GLY A 279 -19.91 -12.84 5.36
CA GLY A 279 -21.22 -12.40 4.86
C GLY A 279 -21.36 -10.88 4.70
N ALA A 280 -20.33 -10.09 5.01
CA ALA A 280 -20.32 -8.66 4.77
C ALA A 280 -19.69 -8.34 3.40
N SER A 281 -20.16 -7.27 2.75
CA SER A 281 -19.66 -6.83 1.43
C SER A 281 -19.44 -5.32 1.40
N VAL A 282 -18.30 -4.91 0.85
CA VAL A 282 -17.92 -3.50 0.73
C VAL A 282 -18.87 -2.79 -0.26
N PRO A 283 -19.61 -1.76 0.17
CA PRO A 283 -20.54 -1.05 -0.71
C PRO A 283 -19.77 -0.34 -1.83
N HIS A 284 -20.34 -0.28 -3.04
CA HIS A 284 -19.75 0.39 -4.22
C HIS A 284 -18.35 -0.10 -4.64
N PHE A 285 -17.94 -1.30 -4.23
CA PHE A 285 -16.61 -1.84 -4.54
C PHE A 285 -16.34 -1.95 -6.05
N SER A 286 -17.31 -2.40 -6.85
CA SER A 286 -17.16 -2.50 -8.31
C SER A 286 -16.90 -1.15 -8.98
N ARG A 287 -17.51 -0.07 -8.47
CA ARG A 287 -17.21 1.32 -8.90
C ARG A 287 -15.77 1.68 -8.55
N ALA A 288 -15.32 1.39 -7.32
CA ALA A 288 -13.95 1.64 -6.88
C ALA A 288 -12.90 0.93 -7.77
N VAL A 289 -13.14 -0.35 -8.11
CA VAL A 289 -12.29 -1.11 -9.04
C VAL A 289 -12.22 -0.42 -10.40
N LYS A 290 -13.38 -0.06 -10.97
CA LYS A 290 -13.47 0.59 -12.28
C LYS A 290 -12.72 1.92 -12.32
N GLU A 291 -12.82 2.74 -11.27
CA GLU A 291 -12.06 3.99 -11.15
C GLU A 291 -10.54 3.74 -11.14
N CYS A 292 -10.06 2.79 -10.34
CA CYS A 292 -8.64 2.42 -10.32
C CYS A 292 -8.13 1.96 -11.68
N GLU A 293 -8.87 1.08 -12.36
CA GLU A 293 -8.48 0.59 -13.69
C GLU A 293 -8.49 1.71 -14.74
N ASN A 294 -9.48 2.60 -14.69
CA ASN A 294 -9.56 3.75 -15.59
C ASN A 294 -8.40 4.72 -15.41
N ILE A 295 -8.04 5.00 -14.16
CA ILE A 295 -6.91 5.85 -13.83
C ILE A 295 -5.60 5.18 -14.23
N HIS A 296 -5.39 3.91 -13.88
CA HIS A 296 -4.16 3.19 -14.24
C HIS A 296 -3.99 3.07 -15.76
N ARG A 297 -5.07 2.99 -16.54
CA ARG A 297 -5.01 3.04 -18.01
C ARG A 297 -4.41 4.35 -18.56
N LYS A 298 -4.56 5.47 -17.85
CA LYS A 298 -3.95 6.76 -18.18
C LYS A 298 -2.47 6.87 -17.77
N LEU A 299 -1.97 5.87 -17.03
CA LEU A 299 -0.61 5.81 -16.51
C LEU A 299 0.16 4.60 -17.07
N PRO A 300 0.30 4.44 -18.41
CA PRO A 300 0.89 3.26 -19.03
C PRO A 300 2.36 3.04 -18.68
N GLN A 301 3.01 3.98 -18.01
CA GLN A 301 4.38 3.87 -17.53
C GLN A 301 4.52 2.88 -16.37
N PHE A 302 3.45 2.66 -15.59
CA PHE A 302 3.42 1.72 -14.46
C PHE A 302 2.77 0.40 -14.87
N THR A 303 3.41 -0.71 -14.52
CA THR A 303 2.87 -2.05 -14.68
C THR A 303 2.00 -2.46 -13.50
N ILE A 304 2.33 -2.03 -12.28
CA ILE A 304 1.54 -2.34 -11.08
C ILE A 304 1.35 -1.07 -10.24
N VAL A 305 0.14 -0.86 -9.73
CA VAL A 305 -0.19 0.22 -8.81
C VAL A 305 -1.08 -0.31 -7.69
N GLY A 306 -0.75 0.06 -6.45
CA GLY A 306 -1.62 -0.14 -5.30
C GLY A 306 -2.35 1.15 -4.98
N TRP A 307 -3.67 1.13 -4.92
CA TRP A 307 -4.53 2.27 -4.64
C TRP A 307 -5.11 2.13 -3.24
N ASP A 308 -4.97 3.15 -2.40
CA ASP A 308 -5.72 3.25 -1.15
C ASP A 308 -6.89 4.18 -1.35
N LEU A 309 -8.09 3.65 -1.12
CA LEU A 309 -9.34 4.34 -1.36
C LEU A 309 -10.17 4.43 -0.10
N ALA A 310 -11.04 5.42 -0.07
CA ALA A 310 -12.19 5.49 0.81
C ALA A 310 -13.46 5.63 -0.02
N ILE A 311 -14.57 5.15 0.52
CA ILE A 311 -15.90 5.34 -0.04
C ILE A 311 -16.67 6.26 0.89
N THR A 312 -17.14 7.38 0.35
CA THR A 312 -17.71 8.47 1.14
C THR A 312 -19.14 8.19 1.58
N GLU A 313 -19.69 9.02 2.47
CA GLU A 313 -21.11 8.99 2.84
C GLU A 313 -22.09 9.12 1.66
N HIS A 314 -21.67 9.74 0.56
CA HIS A 314 -22.44 9.82 -0.69
C HIS A 314 -22.20 8.65 -1.68
N GLY A 315 -21.41 7.65 -1.32
CA GLY A 315 -21.07 6.53 -2.20
C GLY A 315 -20.04 6.85 -3.30
N ASP A 316 -19.35 8.00 -3.19
CA ASP A 316 -18.26 8.37 -4.08
C ASP A 316 -16.92 7.78 -3.64
N VAL A 317 -16.04 7.54 -4.60
CA VAL A 317 -14.70 7.02 -4.37
C VAL A 317 -13.74 8.19 -4.18
N LYS A 318 -12.89 8.14 -3.15
CA LYS A 318 -11.78 9.08 -2.97
C LYS A 318 -10.47 8.33 -2.82
N ILE A 319 -9.42 8.84 -3.45
CA ILE A 319 -8.06 8.30 -3.35
C ILE A 319 -7.39 8.93 -2.13
N ILE A 320 -6.99 8.09 -1.18
CA ILE A 320 -6.20 8.49 -0.01
C ILE A 320 -4.72 8.60 -0.38
N GLU A 321 -4.22 7.57 -1.06
CA GLU A 321 -2.86 7.49 -1.60
C GLU A 321 -2.79 6.48 -2.75
N TRP A 322 -1.70 6.55 -3.52
CA TRP A 322 -1.36 5.57 -4.53
C TRP A 322 0.09 5.14 -4.33
N ASN A 323 0.40 3.90 -4.67
CA ASN A 323 1.66 3.23 -4.37
C ASN A 323 2.20 2.58 -5.64
N ALA A 324 3.27 3.13 -6.19
CA ALA A 324 3.92 2.60 -7.40
C ALA A 324 5.38 2.16 -7.18
N ALA A 325 6.06 2.60 -6.11
CA ALA A 325 7.40 2.12 -5.77
C ALA A 325 7.36 0.72 -5.16
N TYR A 326 6.46 0.53 -4.21
CA TYR A 326 6.23 -0.73 -3.52
C TYR A 326 4.74 -0.87 -3.19
N PRO A 327 3.92 -1.34 -4.15
CA PRO A 327 2.48 -1.55 -3.95
C PRO A 327 2.13 -2.48 -2.77
N GLY A 328 3.09 -3.33 -2.36
CA GLY A 328 2.96 -4.29 -1.27
C GLY A 328 2.12 -5.49 -1.69
N ILE A 329 2.77 -6.62 -1.98
CA ILE A 329 2.05 -7.84 -2.43
C ILE A 329 1.97 -8.93 -1.36
N LYS A 330 2.76 -8.86 -0.28
CA LYS A 330 2.84 -9.95 0.71
C LYS A 330 1.50 -10.41 1.27
N TYR A 331 0.60 -9.48 1.56
CA TYR A 331 -0.71 -9.82 2.11
C TYR A 331 -1.65 -10.33 1.03
N HIS A 332 -1.54 -9.81 -0.20
CA HIS A 332 -2.30 -10.31 -1.33
C HIS A 332 -1.90 -11.76 -1.67
N GLU A 333 -0.60 -12.05 -1.74
CA GLU A 333 -0.11 -13.42 -1.99
C GLU A 333 -0.55 -14.38 -0.88
N ALA A 334 -0.46 -13.96 0.38
CA ALA A 334 -0.83 -14.82 1.51
C ALA A 334 -2.35 -15.06 1.65
N LEU A 335 -3.17 -14.03 1.43
CA LEU A 335 -4.62 -14.06 1.69
C LEU A 335 -5.47 -14.44 0.47
N VAL A 336 -4.94 -14.24 -0.73
CA VAL A 336 -5.67 -14.39 -2.01
C VAL A 336 -4.89 -15.24 -3.02
N GLY A 337 -3.56 -15.27 -2.93
CA GLY A 337 -2.68 -15.72 -4.00
C GLY A 337 -2.72 -17.22 -4.31
N PRO A 338 -1.97 -17.65 -5.35
CA PRO A 338 -1.03 -16.86 -6.15
C PRO A 338 -1.65 -15.82 -7.10
N CYS A 339 -1.26 -14.54 -6.97
CA CYS A 339 -1.94 -13.41 -7.65
C CYS A 339 -1.38 -13.03 -9.04
N PHE A 340 -0.19 -13.49 -9.41
CA PHE A 340 0.56 -12.96 -10.57
C PHE A 340 1.18 -14.02 -11.48
N THR A 341 0.66 -15.25 -11.49
CA THR A 341 1.20 -16.38 -12.26
C THR A 341 1.19 -16.14 -13.78
N ASP A 342 0.26 -15.33 -14.29
CA ASP A 342 0.16 -14.94 -15.70
C ASP A 342 1.18 -13.88 -16.12
N MET A 343 1.85 -13.22 -15.17
CA MET A 343 2.77 -12.11 -15.42
C MET A 343 4.19 -12.55 -15.79
N LYS A 344 4.55 -13.82 -15.55
CA LYS A 344 5.88 -14.39 -15.83
C LYS A 344 7.03 -13.62 -15.16
N TRP A 345 6.79 -13.05 -13.98
CA TRP A 345 7.76 -12.20 -13.27
C TRP A 345 8.98 -12.96 -12.74
N GLU A 346 8.87 -14.28 -12.54
CA GLU A 346 9.99 -15.17 -12.23
C GLU A 346 11.08 -15.14 -13.31
N LYS A 347 10.72 -14.84 -14.56
CA LYS A 347 11.67 -14.71 -15.68
C LYS A 347 12.46 -13.41 -15.66
N LEU A 348 12.12 -12.47 -14.78
CA LEU A 348 12.83 -11.20 -14.63
C LEU A 348 14.12 -11.32 -13.81
N ARG A 349 14.55 -12.53 -13.42
CA ARG A 349 15.78 -12.73 -12.62
C ARG A 349 17.03 -12.11 -13.25
#